data_AF-L1PAD5-F1
#
_entry.id   AF-L1PAD5-F1
#
_cell.length_a   1.000
_cell.length_b   1.000
_cell.length_c   1.000
_cell.angle_alpha   90.00
_cell.angle_beta   90.00
_cell.angle_gamma   90.00
#
_symmetry.space_group_name_H-M   'P 1'
#
loop_
_entity.id
_entity.type
_entity.pdbx_description
1 polymer ?
#
loop_
_entity_poly.entity_id
_entity_poly.type
_entity_poly.pdbx_seq_one_letter_code
_entity_poly.pdbx_strand_id
1 'polypeptide(L)'
;MKKIFLLFIGLVLLACKKEEQNKPIENTDPKLQTAISVLKGDMVLGQHVKLAGTDRSLLPSGVPTKFTFTWDEPSKRLKMHLEKIQPGTMPFAVTMHASLEAMELSYWDKQEYEGNWIKFYDKAAVTTPYVPKDYQGAPITKEGSTVVTGFFNVDTHEVYFLIQYNMMNVVGTVFKQKIDRSRLAHFQEELDAYEEALAETKLDTGVEIFHSDNNQQAITLLGATQTITAKLTYEGKTTEVTLPIAFVWDGKAPNNVTGRMQLSLAKTAVSGVNLQLAFSGKARFIDVLTQNEKTIYGQGNTDKTKLKAAEVTTTLWDATGTQTLKTSAKGEVRMIVNVEKKITSFSYLNKELGLTIYAKEVAIRP
;
A
#
# COMPACT_ATOMS: atom_id res chain seq x y z
N MET A 1 19.60 30.36 -74.91
CA MET A 1 18.20 30.81 -74.99
C MET A 1 17.35 29.89 -74.14
N LYS A 2 16.54 30.45 -73.21
CA LYS A 2 15.12 30.13 -72.88
C LYS A 2 14.74 28.64 -72.69
N LYS A 3 14.04 28.15 -71.67
CA LYS A 3 13.17 28.71 -70.61
C LYS A 3 12.86 27.60 -69.59
N ILE A 4 12.55 28.03 -68.36
CA ILE A 4 11.88 27.34 -67.25
C ILE A 4 10.47 26.82 -67.62
N PHE A 5 10.07 25.65 -67.08
CA PHE A 5 8.72 25.35 -66.55
C PHE A 5 8.79 24.05 -65.70
N LEU A 6 8.81 24.08 -64.35
CA LEU A 6 7.70 24.17 -63.38
C LEU A 6 6.71 22.98 -63.39
N LEU A 7 6.61 22.37 -62.19
CA LEU A 7 5.42 21.79 -61.55
C LEU A 7 5.07 20.31 -61.79
N PHE A 8 5.33 19.47 -60.77
CA PHE A 8 4.37 18.49 -60.22
C PHE A 8 4.81 18.09 -58.80
N ILE A 9 4.72 19.04 -57.86
CA ILE A 9 4.59 18.72 -56.43
C ILE A 9 3.08 18.62 -56.19
N GLY A 10 2.56 17.41 -56.29
CA GLY A 10 1.18 17.07 -55.98
C GLY A 10 1.16 15.86 -55.04
N LEU A 11 0.41 15.99 -53.95
CA LEU A 11 0.13 15.00 -52.90
C LEU A 11 1.22 14.78 -51.82
N VAL A 12 1.29 15.68 -50.83
CA VAL A 12 1.20 15.30 -49.40
C VAL A 12 0.54 16.46 -48.62
N LEU A 13 -0.74 16.73 -48.88
CA LEU A 13 -1.61 17.51 -47.98
C LEU A 13 -2.75 16.60 -47.52
N LEU A 14 -2.39 15.47 -46.89
CA LEU A 14 -3.35 14.66 -46.15
C LEU A 14 -3.41 15.21 -44.72
N ALA A 15 -4.43 16.04 -44.52
CA ALA A 15 -5.19 16.17 -43.28
C ALA A 15 -4.39 16.47 -42.00
N CYS A 16 -3.92 17.72 -41.86
CA CYS A 16 -3.90 18.35 -40.54
C CYS A 16 -5.37 18.59 -40.14
N LYS A 17 -6.05 17.57 -39.59
CA LYS A 17 -7.37 17.75 -38.99
C LYS A 17 -7.19 18.79 -37.89
N LYS A 18 -7.88 19.92 -38.03
CA LYS A 18 -8.06 20.94 -37.00
C LYS A 18 -8.29 20.22 -35.68
N GLU A 19 -7.39 20.42 -34.72
CA GLU A 19 -7.46 19.80 -33.40
C GLU A 19 -8.83 20.13 -32.80
N GLU A 20 -9.69 19.12 -32.68
CA GLU A 20 -11.03 19.29 -32.14
C GLU A 20 -10.87 19.50 -30.63
N GLN A 21 -10.79 20.78 -30.22
CA GLN A 21 -10.69 21.14 -28.81
C GLN A 21 -11.84 20.51 -28.04
N ASN A 22 -11.52 19.89 -26.90
CA ASN A 22 -12.51 19.30 -26.00
C ASN A 22 -13.61 20.33 -25.70
N LYS A 23 -14.87 19.97 -25.95
CA LYS A 23 -16.03 20.81 -25.64
C LYS A 23 -16.54 20.49 -24.24
N PRO A 24 -16.94 21.48 -23.43
CA PRO A 24 -17.61 21.21 -22.16
C PRO A 24 -18.89 20.40 -22.39
N ILE A 25 -19.18 19.46 -21.48
CA ILE A 25 -20.46 18.73 -21.49
C ILE A 25 -21.54 19.61 -20.87
N GLU A 26 -22.74 19.59 -21.45
CA GLU A 26 -23.88 20.27 -20.86
C GLU A 26 -24.24 19.66 -19.49
N ASN A 27 -24.54 20.51 -18.51
CA ASN A 27 -24.82 20.05 -17.14
C ASN A 27 -26.04 19.10 -17.05
N THR A 28 -26.95 19.17 -18.01
CA THR A 28 -28.14 18.32 -18.11
C THR A 28 -27.87 16.96 -18.75
N ASP A 29 -26.65 16.70 -19.23
CA ASP A 29 -26.31 15.43 -19.87
C ASP A 29 -26.44 14.25 -18.88
N PRO A 30 -27.20 13.20 -19.21
CA PRO A 30 -27.37 12.03 -18.35
C PRO A 30 -26.06 11.33 -17.95
N LYS A 31 -25.04 11.37 -18.82
CA LYS A 31 -23.71 10.81 -18.53
C LYS A 31 -23.05 11.56 -17.38
N LEU A 32 -23.10 12.90 -17.43
CA LEU A 32 -22.54 13.74 -16.37
C LEU A 32 -23.30 13.54 -15.05
N GLN A 33 -24.62 13.44 -15.08
CA GLN A 33 -25.42 13.15 -13.89
C GLN A 33 -25.06 11.80 -13.25
N THR A 34 -24.81 10.78 -14.08
CA THR A 34 -24.33 9.48 -13.60
C THR A 34 -22.93 9.59 -13.00
N ALA A 35 -22.01 10.30 -13.66
CA ALA A 35 -20.67 10.53 -13.14
C ALA A 35 -20.69 11.27 -11.80
N ILE A 36 -21.53 12.30 -11.63
CA ILE A 36 -21.70 13.03 -10.37
C ILE A 36 -22.21 12.12 -9.26
N SER A 37 -23.20 11.27 -9.57
CA SER A 37 -23.76 10.28 -8.63
C SER A 37 -22.69 9.29 -8.16
N VAL A 38 -21.92 8.74 -9.10
CA VAL A 38 -20.91 7.72 -8.83
C VAL A 38 -19.65 8.30 -8.21
N LEU A 39 -19.21 9.49 -8.60
CA LEU A 39 -18.04 10.21 -8.08
C LEU A 39 -18.44 11.18 -6.96
N LYS A 40 -19.03 10.63 -5.89
CA LYS A 40 -19.48 11.42 -4.72
C LYS A 40 -18.89 10.92 -3.41
N GLY A 41 -18.38 11.82 -2.60
CA GLY A 41 -17.80 11.53 -1.29
C GLY A 41 -16.43 10.86 -1.36
N ASP A 42 -16.06 10.22 -0.25
CA ASP A 42 -14.77 9.56 -0.10
C ASP A 42 -14.74 8.21 -0.85
N MET A 43 -13.59 7.90 -1.43
CA MET A 43 -13.27 6.60 -1.99
C MET A 43 -11.77 6.33 -1.94
N VAL A 44 -11.40 5.05 -2.01
CA VAL A 44 -10.00 4.61 -2.05
C VAL A 44 -9.69 4.16 -3.47
N LEU A 45 -8.65 4.76 -4.06
CA LEU A 45 -8.15 4.41 -5.38
C LEU A 45 -6.66 4.06 -5.29
N GLY A 46 -6.23 3.07 -6.06
CA GLY A 46 -4.81 2.74 -6.20
C GLY A 46 -4.11 3.80 -7.06
N GLN A 47 -3.00 4.35 -6.56
CA GLN A 47 -2.24 5.41 -7.23
C GLN A 47 -0.77 5.04 -7.37
N HIS A 48 -0.26 5.06 -8.61
CA HIS A 48 1.19 5.06 -8.86
C HIS A 48 1.72 6.48 -8.77
N VAL A 49 2.86 6.66 -8.11
CA VAL A 49 3.49 7.98 -8.00
C VAL A 49 4.92 7.89 -8.49
N LYS A 50 5.19 8.62 -9.56
CA LYS A 50 6.52 8.75 -10.15
C LYS A 50 7.16 10.05 -9.72
N LEU A 51 8.42 9.98 -9.32
CA LEU A 51 9.27 11.14 -9.07
C LEU A 51 10.39 11.15 -10.11
N ALA A 52 10.44 12.17 -10.96
CA ALA A 52 11.41 12.28 -12.05
C ALA A 52 11.46 11.02 -12.95
N GLY A 53 10.30 10.43 -13.25
CA GLY A 53 10.14 9.23 -14.08
C GLY A 53 10.28 7.90 -13.34
N THR A 54 10.85 7.88 -12.15
CA THR A 54 11.01 6.66 -11.33
C THR A 54 9.77 6.42 -10.48
N ASP A 55 9.17 5.22 -10.59
CA ASP A 55 8.04 4.82 -9.74
C ASP A 55 8.48 4.66 -8.28
N ARG A 56 7.79 5.36 -7.39
CA ARG A 56 8.00 5.33 -5.93
C ARG A 56 6.93 4.54 -5.20
N SER A 57 5.85 4.13 -5.90
CA SER A 57 4.86 3.22 -5.35
C SER A 57 5.36 1.78 -5.32
N LEU A 58 6.21 1.39 -6.28
CA LEU A 58 6.90 0.08 -6.41
C LEU A 58 6.00 -1.17 -6.52
N LEU A 59 4.74 -1.10 -6.08
CA LEU A 59 3.78 -2.20 -6.10
C LEU A 59 2.76 -2.02 -7.25
N PRO A 60 2.38 -3.10 -7.96
CA PRO A 60 1.40 -3.05 -9.05
C PRO A 60 0.02 -2.52 -8.64
N SER A 61 -0.38 -2.69 -7.38
CA SER A 61 -1.65 -2.17 -6.87
C SER A 61 -1.69 -0.65 -6.74
N GLY A 62 -0.52 0.01 -6.80
CA GLY A 62 -0.36 1.39 -6.38
C GLY A 62 -0.57 1.57 -4.86
N VAL A 63 -0.37 2.81 -4.41
CA VAL A 63 -0.65 3.24 -3.04
C VAL A 63 -2.16 3.36 -2.88
N PRO A 64 -2.78 2.77 -1.84
CA PRO A 64 -4.16 3.10 -1.48
C PRO A 64 -4.24 4.57 -1.07
N THR A 65 -4.89 5.39 -1.89
CA THR A 65 -5.03 6.83 -1.66
C THR A 65 -6.51 7.17 -1.49
N LYS A 66 -6.84 7.95 -0.45
CA LYS A 66 -8.19 8.46 -0.24
C LYS A 66 -8.42 9.72 -1.08
N PHE A 67 -9.44 9.67 -1.92
CA PHE A 67 -9.93 10.80 -2.72
C PHE A 67 -11.32 11.19 -2.24
N THR A 68 -11.58 12.49 -2.13
CA THR A 68 -12.90 13.04 -1.86
C THR A 68 -13.39 13.79 -3.09
N PHE A 69 -14.55 13.38 -3.61
CA PHE A 69 -15.18 14.03 -4.75
C PHE A 69 -16.47 14.73 -4.33
N THR A 70 -16.66 15.97 -4.76
CA THR A 70 -17.90 16.72 -4.52
C THR A 70 -18.28 17.50 -5.76
N TRP A 71 -19.55 17.47 -6.14
CA TRP A 71 -20.03 18.33 -7.20
C TRP A 71 -20.35 19.71 -6.64
N ASP A 72 -19.80 20.75 -7.26
CA ASP A 72 -20.06 22.13 -6.90
C ASP A 72 -21.09 22.74 -7.84
N GLU A 73 -22.31 22.89 -7.34
CA GLU A 73 -23.45 23.36 -8.13
C GLU A 73 -23.28 24.80 -8.68
N PRO A 74 -22.66 25.77 -7.95
CA PRO A 74 -22.41 27.10 -8.48
C PRO A 74 -21.39 27.13 -9.63
N SER A 75 -20.24 26.46 -9.48
CA SER A 75 -19.21 26.45 -10.54
C SER A 75 -19.42 25.38 -11.59
N LYS A 76 -20.37 24.45 -11.40
CA LYS A 76 -20.66 23.33 -12.30
C LYS A 76 -19.42 22.48 -12.58
N ARG A 77 -18.65 22.23 -11.52
CA ARG A 77 -17.36 21.51 -11.59
C ARG A 77 -17.29 20.43 -10.52
N LEU A 78 -16.65 19.33 -10.88
CA LEU A 78 -16.35 18.26 -9.94
C LEU A 78 -15.10 18.65 -9.13
N LYS A 79 -15.27 18.91 -7.85
CA LYS A 79 -14.15 19.12 -6.93
C LYS A 79 -13.55 17.78 -6.57
N MET A 80 -12.24 17.67 -6.66
CA MET A 80 -11.48 16.52 -6.20
C MET A 80 -10.47 16.99 -5.16
N HIS A 81 -10.44 16.30 -4.02
CA HIS A 81 -9.56 16.61 -2.91
C HIS A 81 -8.78 15.37 -2.47
N LEU A 82 -7.49 15.57 -2.19
CA LEU A 82 -6.65 14.60 -1.51
C LEU A 82 -6.04 15.30 -0.31
N GLU A 83 -6.34 14.81 0.89
CA GLU A 83 -5.98 15.49 2.14
C GLU A 83 -4.49 15.37 2.44
N LYS A 84 -3.94 14.15 2.47
CA LYS A 84 -2.54 13.88 2.81
C LYS A 84 -1.97 12.79 1.92
N ILE A 85 -1.05 13.16 1.04
CA ILE A 85 -0.34 12.25 0.12
C ILE A 85 1.14 12.27 0.46
N GLN A 86 1.70 11.11 0.84
CA GLN A 86 3.15 10.93 1.04
C GLN A 86 3.60 9.51 0.65
N PRO A 87 3.50 9.13 -0.64
CA PRO A 87 3.93 7.84 -1.13
C PRO A 87 5.43 7.63 -0.95
N GLY A 88 5.80 6.45 -0.43
CA GLY A 88 7.19 5.99 -0.36
C GLY A 88 8.08 6.87 0.50
N THR A 89 9.20 7.32 -0.07
CA THR A 89 10.21 8.14 0.62
C THR A 89 10.10 9.62 0.27
N MET A 90 8.92 10.10 -0.11
CA MET A 90 8.73 11.53 -0.37
C MET A 90 9.06 12.33 0.91
N PRO A 91 9.86 13.42 0.80
CA PRO A 91 10.40 14.12 1.96
C PRO A 91 9.34 14.84 2.79
N PHE A 92 8.16 15.10 2.22
CA PHE A 92 7.03 15.71 2.92
C PHE A 92 5.70 15.29 2.28
N ALA A 93 4.63 15.39 3.07
CA ALA A 93 3.26 15.14 2.61
C ALA A 93 2.68 16.38 1.92
N VAL A 94 1.76 16.17 0.98
CA VAL A 94 1.05 17.24 0.26
C VAL A 94 -0.46 17.07 0.33
N THR A 95 -1.16 18.20 0.15
CA THR A 95 -2.62 18.30 -0.01
C THR A 95 -2.90 18.83 -1.41
N MET A 96 -3.93 18.31 -2.08
CA MET A 96 -4.30 18.76 -3.42
C MET A 96 -5.80 19.07 -3.50
N HIS A 97 -6.14 20.14 -4.21
CA HIS A 97 -7.49 20.54 -4.55
C HIS A 97 -7.58 20.81 -6.05
N ALA A 98 -8.47 20.11 -6.73
CA ALA A 98 -8.81 20.35 -8.13
C ALA A 98 -10.28 20.72 -8.27
N SER A 99 -10.56 21.55 -9.26
CA SER A 99 -11.89 21.96 -9.70
C SER A 99 -12.03 21.55 -11.16
N LEU A 100 -12.55 20.35 -11.41
CA LEU A 100 -12.52 19.70 -12.71
C LEU A 100 -13.73 20.09 -13.57
N GLU A 101 -13.46 20.49 -14.80
CA GLU A 101 -14.47 20.70 -15.85
C GLU A 101 -14.83 19.37 -16.50
N ALA A 102 -16.12 19.10 -16.69
CA ALA A 102 -16.57 17.94 -17.45
C ALA A 102 -16.53 18.29 -18.95
N MET A 103 -15.86 17.45 -19.75
CA MET A 103 -15.65 17.67 -21.17
C MET A 103 -15.91 16.40 -21.97
N GLU A 104 -16.30 16.58 -23.23
CA GLU A 104 -16.31 15.49 -24.20
C GLU A 104 -14.89 15.01 -24.47
N LEU A 105 -14.77 13.72 -24.82
CA LEU A 105 -13.53 13.14 -25.29
C LEU A 105 -13.10 13.80 -26.60
N SER A 106 -11.81 14.15 -26.70
CA SER A 106 -11.21 14.54 -27.98
C SER A 106 -11.13 13.35 -28.93
N TYR A 107 -10.74 13.60 -30.18
CA TYR A 107 -10.47 12.54 -31.15
C TYR A 107 -9.43 11.52 -30.64
N TRP A 108 -8.36 11.99 -30.00
CA TRP A 108 -7.32 11.12 -29.45
C TRP A 108 -7.81 10.36 -28.21
N ASP A 109 -8.52 11.03 -27.31
CA ASP A 109 -9.10 10.39 -26.13
C ASP A 109 -10.05 9.23 -26.55
N LYS A 110 -10.84 9.40 -27.62
CA LYS A 110 -11.75 8.37 -28.15
C LYS A 110 -11.03 7.13 -28.67
N GLN A 111 -9.76 7.22 -29.07
CA GLN A 111 -8.97 6.07 -29.51
C GLN A 111 -8.49 5.22 -28.33
N GLU A 112 -8.23 5.84 -27.18
CA GLU A 112 -7.73 5.14 -25.99
C GLU A 112 -8.88 4.69 -25.07
N TYR A 113 -9.94 5.50 -24.99
CA TYR A 113 -11.09 5.30 -24.11
C TYR A 113 -12.33 4.96 -24.94
N GLU A 114 -12.35 3.76 -25.51
CA GLU A 114 -13.51 3.24 -26.24
C GLU A 114 -14.70 3.01 -25.31
N GLY A 115 -15.89 3.43 -25.76
CA GLY A 115 -17.15 3.30 -25.01
C GLY A 115 -17.63 4.61 -24.40
N ASN A 116 -18.40 4.50 -23.31
CA ASN A 116 -19.14 5.62 -22.73
C ASN A 116 -18.31 6.40 -21.69
N TRP A 117 -17.26 7.09 -22.13
CA TRP A 117 -16.38 7.85 -21.25
C TRP A 117 -16.65 9.36 -21.23
N ILE A 118 -16.36 9.97 -20.08
CA ILE A 118 -16.34 11.43 -19.85
C ILE A 118 -14.93 11.83 -19.43
N LYS A 119 -14.48 13.01 -19.88
CA LYS A 119 -13.23 13.62 -19.44
C LYS A 119 -13.48 14.65 -18.35
N PHE A 120 -12.59 14.69 -17.37
CA PHE A 120 -12.51 15.71 -16.33
C PHE A 120 -11.16 16.43 -16.43
N TYR A 121 -11.16 17.76 -16.42
CA TYR A 121 -9.92 18.51 -16.62
C TYR A 121 -9.80 19.75 -15.73
N ASP A 122 -8.62 19.94 -15.13
CA ASP A 122 -8.24 21.16 -14.44
C ASP A 122 -6.76 21.45 -14.70
N LYS A 123 -6.45 22.60 -15.30
CA LYS A 123 -5.08 23.04 -15.58
C LYS A 123 -4.43 23.83 -14.44
N ALA A 124 -5.22 24.20 -13.43
CA ALA A 124 -4.82 25.12 -12.38
C ALA A 124 -5.17 24.58 -10.98
N ALA A 125 -5.14 23.25 -10.83
CA ALA A 125 -5.32 22.63 -9.52
C ALA A 125 -4.20 23.09 -8.57
N VAL A 126 -4.57 23.20 -7.29
CA VAL A 126 -3.70 23.72 -6.24
C VAL A 126 -3.14 22.53 -5.47
N THR A 127 -1.81 22.48 -5.35
CA THR A 127 -1.10 21.57 -4.45
C THR A 127 -0.35 22.39 -3.42
N THR A 128 -0.52 22.05 -2.15
CA THR A 128 0.22 22.67 -1.03
C THR A 128 0.93 21.58 -0.22
N PRO A 129 1.98 21.92 0.54
CA PRO A 129 2.38 21.09 1.66
C PRO A 129 1.19 20.76 2.57
N TYR A 130 1.17 19.55 3.12
CA TYR A 130 0.18 19.15 4.10
C TYR A 130 0.39 19.94 5.39
N VAL A 131 -0.68 20.57 5.88
CA VAL A 131 -0.68 21.35 7.11
C VAL A 131 -1.46 20.58 8.18
N PRO A 132 -0.80 20.07 9.23
CA PRO A 132 -1.48 19.49 10.39
C PRO A 132 -2.46 20.48 11.04
N LYS A 133 -3.52 19.97 11.67
CA LYS A 133 -4.56 20.81 12.30
C LYS A 133 -4.04 21.72 13.42
N ASP A 134 -2.91 21.38 14.01
CA ASP A 134 -2.24 22.05 15.12
C ASP A 134 -1.07 22.97 14.66
N TYR A 135 -0.88 23.14 13.36
CA TYR A 135 0.18 24.00 12.83
C TYR A 135 -0.05 25.49 13.15
N GLN A 136 0.93 26.13 13.78
CA GLN A 136 0.90 27.55 14.19
C GLN A 136 1.78 28.47 13.33
N GLY A 137 2.34 27.97 12.23
CA GLY A 137 3.21 28.76 11.36
C GLY A 137 2.46 29.66 10.38
N ALA A 138 3.20 30.35 9.51
CA ALA A 138 2.62 31.25 8.52
C ALA A 138 1.66 30.52 7.56
N PRO A 139 0.57 31.17 7.12
CA PRO A 139 -0.35 30.58 6.14
C PRO A 139 0.39 30.17 4.87
N ILE A 140 0.17 28.95 4.41
CA ILE A 140 0.73 28.48 3.15
C ILE A 140 -0.05 29.12 1.99
N THR A 141 0.66 29.82 1.11
CA THR A 141 0.09 30.41 -0.11
C THR A 141 -0.28 29.32 -1.12
N LYS A 142 -1.48 29.46 -1.69
CA LYS A 142 -2.09 28.52 -2.63
C LYS A 142 -1.82 28.97 -4.06
N GLU A 143 -0.71 28.56 -4.66
CA GLU A 143 -0.48 28.80 -6.08
C GLU A 143 -0.87 27.55 -6.90
N GLY A 144 -1.80 27.72 -7.84
CA GLY A 144 -2.30 26.66 -8.70
C GLY A 144 -1.35 26.43 -9.88
N SER A 145 -0.91 25.20 -10.05
CA SER A 145 -0.06 24.80 -11.19
C SER A 145 -0.07 23.29 -11.47
N THR A 146 -0.88 22.54 -10.71
CA THR A 146 -1.07 21.10 -10.94
C THR A 146 -2.07 20.91 -12.07
N VAL A 147 -1.74 20.07 -13.03
CA VAL A 147 -2.66 19.68 -14.10
C VAL A 147 -3.27 18.35 -13.75
N VAL A 148 -4.60 18.27 -13.76
CA VAL A 148 -5.36 17.04 -13.59
C VAL A 148 -6.13 16.74 -14.86
N THR A 149 -5.95 15.52 -15.36
CA THR A 149 -6.77 14.93 -16.41
C THR A 149 -7.37 13.63 -15.89
N GLY A 150 -8.69 13.53 -15.85
CA GLY A 150 -9.43 12.35 -15.42
C GLY A 150 -10.32 11.81 -16.53
N PHE A 151 -10.58 10.51 -16.51
CA PHE A 151 -11.55 9.84 -17.35
C PHE A 151 -12.42 8.93 -16.50
N PHE A 152 -13.73 8.92 -16.77
CA PHE A 152 -14.69 8.09 -16.09
C PHE A 152 -15.60 7.39 -17.10
N ASN A 153 -15.73 6.07 -16.99
CA ASN A 153 -16.67 5.30 -17.80
C ASN A 153 -18.02 5.18 -17.09
N VAL A 154 -19.07 5.64 -17.76
CA VAL A 154 -20.44 5.68 -17.22
C VAL A 154 -21.03 4.28 -17.04
N ASP A 155 -20.67 3.32 -17.90
CA ASP A 155 -21.29 2.00 -17.89
C ASP A 155 -20.55 1.03 -16.95
N THR A 156 -19.21 1.10 -16.93
CA THR A 156 -18.36 0.17 -16.16
C THR A 156 -17.95 0.70 -14.79
N HIS A 157 -18.12 2.01 -14.56
CA HIS A 157 -17.63 2.74 -13.39
C HIS A 157 -16.12 2.63 -13.19
N GLU A 158 -15.39 2.53 -14.30
CA GLU A 158 -13.93 2.60 -14.31
C GLU A 158 -13.45 4.05 -14.32
N VAL A 159 -12.33 4.30 -13.64
CA VAL A 159 -11.67 5.59 -13.57
C VAL A 159 -10.23 5.51 -14.01
N TYR A 160 -9.73 6.62 -14.56
CA TYR A 160 -8.31 6.92 -14.72
C TYR A 160 -8.09 8.37 -14.34
N PHE A 161 -7.02 8.68 -13.61
CA PHE A 161 -6.61 10.07 -13.36
C PHE A 161 -5.10 10.22 -13.50
N LEU A 162 -4.70 11.22 -14.27
CA LEU A 162 -3.33 11.72 -14.35
C LEU A 162 -3.25 13.05 -13.61
N ILE A 163 -2.37 13.11 -12.61
CA ILE A 163 -2.14 14.27 -11.76
C ILE A 163 -0.67 14.66 -11.93
N GLN A 164 -0.43 15.75 -12.66
CA GLN A 164 0.90 16.29 -12.91
C GLN A 164 1.15 17.42 -11.93
N TYR A 165 1.87 17.10 -10.86
CA TYR A 165 2.24 18.08 -9.85
C TYR A 165 3.35 18.96 -10.43
N ASN A 166 3.20 20.28 -10.36
CA ASN A 166 4.26 21.23 -10.77
C ASN A 166 5.49 21.20 -9.84
N MET A 167 5.44 20.40 -8.77
CA MET A 167 6.51 20.29 -7.80
C MET A 167 7.34 19.04 -8.06
N MET A 168 8.66 19.22 -8.16
CA MET A 168 9.67 18.15 -8.19
C MET A 168 9.48 17.07 -9.28
N ASN A 169 8.82 17.38 -10.40
CA ASN A 169 8.51 16.40 -11.46
C ASN A 169 7.76 15.16 -10.93
N VAL A 170 6.80 15.38 -10.03
CA VAL A 170 5.96 14.32 -9.49
C VAL A 170 4.74 14.12 -10.38
N VAL A 171 4.46 12.86 -10.72
CA VAL A 171 3.26 12.46 -11.47
C VAL A 171 2.53 11.38 -10.69
N GLY A 172 1.30 11.66 -10.30
CA GLY A 172 0.38 10.68 -9.77
C GLY A 172 -0.50 10.12 -10.87
N THR A 173 -0.67 8.80 -10.90
CA THR A 173 -1.54 8.11 -11.84
C THR A 173 -2.45 7.15 -11.09
N VAL A 174 -3.75 7.47 -11.06
CA VAL A 174 -4.79 6.47 -10.82
C VAL A 174 -4.94 5.71 -12.12
N PHE A 175 -4.36 4.51 -12.17
CA PHE A 175 -4.47 3.64 -13.34
C PHE A 175 -5.92 3.16 -13.52
N LYS A 176 -6.24 2.70 -14.72
CA LYS A 176 -7.59 2.23 -15.06
C LYS A 176 -8.03 1.14 -14.08
N GLN A 177 -9.02 1.47 -13.26
CA GLN A 177 -9.55 0.56 -12.25
C GLN A 177 -11.03 0.83 -12.03
N LYS A 178 -11.77 -0.19 -11.62
CA LYS A 178 -13.18 -0.05 -11.23
C LYS A 178 -13.27 0.58 -9.84
N ILE A 179 -14.22 1.49 -9.65
CA ILE A 179 -14.52 2.02 -8.32
C ILE A 179 -15.12 0.90 -7.47
N ASP A 180 -14.47 0.62 -6.34
CA ASP A 180 -14.99 -0.25 -5.30
C ASP A 180 -15.18 0.57 -4.00
N ARG A 181 -16.45 0.80 -3.63
CA ARG A 181 -16.81 1.57 -2.44
C ARG A 181 -16.53 0.82 -1.14
N SER A 182 -16.44 -0.50 -1.17
CA SER A 182 -16.21 -1.32 0.02
C SER A 182 -14.82 -1.05 0.62
N ARG A 183 -13.84 -0.70 -0.21
CA ARG A 183 -12.46 -0.37 0.19
C ARG A 183 -12.36 0.75 1.23
N LEU A 184 -13.32 1.67 1.27
CA LEU A 184 -13.29 2.75 2.25
C LEU A 184 -13.39 2.23 3.69
N ALA A 185 -14.16 1.15 3.92
CA ALA A 185 -14.29 0.53 5.23
C ALA A 185 -12.99 -0.18 5.68
N HIS A 186 -12.15 -0.58 4.71
CA HIS A 186 -10.90 -1.33 4.92
C HIS A 186 -9.64 -0.49 4.67
N PHE A 187 -9.79 0.84 4.53
CA PHE A 187 -8.70 1.72 4.09
C PHE A 187 -7.42 1.56 4.92
N GLN A 188 -7.54 1.50 6.25
CA GLN A 188 -6.36 1.37 7.12
C GLN A 188 -5.71 -0.01 6.99
N GLU A 189 -6.51 -1.07 6.83
CA GLU A 189 -6.00 -2.44 6.65
C GLU A 189 -5.26 -2.56 5.30
N GLU A 190 -5.82 -1.98 4.25
CA GLU A 190 -5.18 -1.93 2.92
C GLU A 190 -3.89 -1.11 2.94
N LEU A 191 -3.88 0.03 3.63
CA LEU A 191 -2.69 0.87 3.76
C LEU A 191 -1.59 0.17 4.55
N ASP A 192 -1.91 -0.46 5.68
CA ASP A 192 -0.97 -1.24 6.47
C ASP A 192 -0.36 -2.40 5.65
N ALA A 193 -1.19 -3.11 4.89
CA ALA A 193 -0.74 -4.19 4.00
C ALA A 193 0.17 -3.68 2.89
N TYR A 194 -0.17 -2.53 2.29
CA TYR A 194 0.65 -1.86 1.28
C TYR A 194 2.02 -1.44 1.85
N GLU A 195 2.05 -0.79 3.01
CA GLU A 195 3.30 -0.33 3.64
C GLU A 195 4.25 -1.49 3.96
N GLU A 196 3.71 -2.61 4.40
CA GLU A 196 4.51 -3.81 4.67
C GLU A 196 5.05 -4.45 3.39
N ALA A 197 4.22 -4.63 2.37
CA ALA A 197 4.66 -5.17 1.07
C ALA A 197 5.68 -4.24 0.39
N LEU A 198 5.53 -2.92 0.57
CA LEU A 198 6.47 -1.93 0.07
C LEU A 198 7.83 -2.06 0.77
N ALA A 199 7.85 -2.24 2.10
CA ALA A 199 9.08 -2.45 2.86
C ALA A 199 9.80 -3.72 2.39
N GLU A 200 9.08 -4.83 2.19
CA GLU A 200 9.65 -6.06 1.64
C GLU A 200 10.25 -5.84 0.24
N THR A 201 9.50 -5.18 -0.64
CA THR A 201 9.95 -4.88 -2.01
C THR A 201 11.22 -4.04 -2.01
N LYS A 202 11.30 -2.99 -1.17
CA LYS A 202 12.50 -2.14 -1.07
C LYS A 202 13.73 -2.93 -0.60
N LEU A 203 13.55 -3.84 0.34
CA LEU A 203 14.63 -4.72 0.81
C LEU A 203 15.06 -5.71 -0.29
N ASP A 204 14.14 -6.21 -1.11
CA ASP A 204 14.45 -7.13 -2.22
C ASP A 204 15.12 -6.44 -3.40
N THR A 205 14.78 -5.19 -3.67
CA THR A 205 15.39 -4.39 -4.74
C THR A 205 16.64 -3.63 -4.29
N GLY A 206 17.04 -3.74 -3.01
CA GLY A 206 18.20 -3.03 -2.45
C GLY A 206 18.03 -1.51 -2.35
N VAL A 207 16.79 -1.02 -2.40
CA VAL A 207 16.45 0.41 -2.21
C VAL A 207 16.58 0.81 -0.74
N GLU A 208 16.42 -0.15 0.16
CA GLU A 208 16.51 0.04 1.59
C GLU A 208 17.52 -0.95 2.20
N ILE A 209 18.26 -0.49 3.20
CA ILE A 209 19.16 -1.31 4.01
C ILE A 209 18.76 -1.16 5.48
N PHE A 210 19.16 -2.10 6.33
CA PHE A 210 18.93 -1.92 7.76
C PHE A 210 19.92 -0.89 8.32
N HIS A 211 19.38 0.13 8.98
CA HIS A 211 20.16 1.22 9.57
C HIS A 211 20.32 1.09 11.10
N SER A 212 19.64 0.14 11.72
CA SER A 212 19.54 0.02 13.19
C SER A 212 20.35 -1.14 13.75
N ASP A 213 21.07 -0.87 14.85
CA ASP A 213 21.73 -1.89 15.69
C ASP A 213 20.72 -2.81 16.41
N ASN A 214 19.42 -2.46 16.40
CA ASN A 214 18.38 -3.27 17.03
C ASN A 214 18.28 -4.67 16.43
N ASN A 215 18.59 -4.84 15.15
CA ASN A 215 18.62 -6.16 14.54
C ASN A 215 19.72 -7.04 15.16
N GLN A 216 20.92 -6.48 15.37
CA GLN A 216 22.00 -7.19 16.05
C GLN A 216 21.63 -7.51 17.50
N GLN A 217 21.06 -6.55 18.23
CA GLN A 217 20.63 -6.78 19.61
C GLN A 217 19.54 -7.84 19.70
N ALA A 218 18.58 -7.84 18.78
CA ALA A 218 17.53 -8.85 18.71
C ALA A 218 18.09 -10.23 18.34
N ILE A 219 19.05 -10.33 17.41
CA ILE A 219 19.74 -11.59 17.10
C ILE A 219 20.39 -12.15 18.36
N THR A 220 21.11 -11.30 19.14
CA THR A 220 21.76 -11.71 20.38
C THR A 220 20.75 -12.13 21.46
N LEU A 221 19.70 -11.34 21.67
CA LEU A 221 18.67 -11.62 22.68
C LEU A 221 17.86 -12.89 22.37
N LEU A 222 17.63 -13.17 21.08
CA LEU A 222 16.85 -14.32 20.67
C LEU A 222 17.68 -15.59 20.51
N GLY A 223 19.01 -15.49 20.34
CA GLY A 223 19.94 -16.52 19.81
C GLY A 223 20.03 -17.88 20.50
N ALA A 224 19.05 -18.22 21.32
CA ALA A 224 18.80 -19.52 21.93
C ALA A 224 17.31 -19.91 21.79
N THR A 225 16.86 -20.84 22.62
CA THR A 225 15.44 -21.18 22.72
C THR A 225 14.75 -20.22 23.69
N GLN A 226 13.73 -19.51 23.22
CA GLN A 226 12.87 -18.67 24.06
C GLN A 226 11.61 -19.43 24.43
N THR A 227 11.25 -19.37 25.70
CA THR A 227 10.01 -19.95 26.22
C THR A 227 8.91 -18.89 26.18
N ILE A 228 7.99 -19.01 25.22
CA ILE A 228 6.91 -18.04 25.01
C ILE A 228 5.60 -18.59 25.58
N THR A 229 5.10 -17.97 26.64
CA THR A 229 3.73 -18.24 27.14
C THR A 229 2.74 -17.47 26.27
N ALA A 230 1.83 -18.19 25.62
CA ALA A 230 0.91 -17.65 24.62
C ALA A 230 -0.51 -18.19 24.81
N LYS A 231 -1.48 -17.45 24.28
CA LYS A 231 -2.84 -17.94 24.04
C LYS A 231 -2.89 -18.56 22.66
N LEU A 232 -3.23 -19.84 22.60
CA LEU A 232 -3.44 -20.59 21.36
C LEU A 232 -4.93 -20.81 21.18
N THR A 233 -5.44 -20.51 19.98
CA THR A 233 -6.82 -20.83 19.59
C THR A 233 -6.82 -21.78 18.40
N TYR A 234 -7.56 -22.88 18.52
CA TYR A 234 -7.75 -23.88 17.48
C TYR A 234 -9.19 -24.40 17.56
N GLU A 235 -9.88 -24.48 16.42
CA GLU A 235 -11.29 -24.92 16.33
C GLU A 235 -12.22 -24.22 17.33
N GLY A 236 -12.01 -22.91 17.54
CA GLY A 236 -12.82 -22.08 18.44
C GLY A 236 -12.52 -22.25 19.93
N LYS A 237 -11.59 -23.13 20.31
CA LYS A 237 -11.14 -23.30 21.71
C LYS A 237 -9.84 -22.55 21.94
N THR A 238 -9.78 -21.78 23.02
CA THR A 238 -8.57 -21.03 23.43
C THR A 238 -7.98 -21.63 24.70
N THR A 239 -6.67 -21.85 24.71
CA THR A 239 -5.90 -22.31 25.89
C THR A 239 -4.61 -21.51 26.01
N GLU A 240 -4.11 -21.39 27.24
CA GLU A 240 -2.73 -20.97 27.46
C GLU A 240 -1.78 -22.14 27.23
N VAL A 241 -0.62 -21.85 26.63
CA VAL A 241 0.41 -22.82 26.30
C VAL A 241 1.78 -22.18 26.40
N THR A 242 2.77 -22.97 26.80
CA THR A 242 4.17 -22.57 26.84
C THR A 242 4.91 -23.19 25.65
N LEU A 243 5.48 -22.35 24.80
CA LEU A 243 6.09 -22.75 23.53
C LEU A 243 7.60 -22.52 23.56
N PRO A 244 8.45 -23.57 23.58
CA PRO A 244 9.88 -23.43 23.44
C PRO A 244 10.25 -23.23 21.96
N ILE A 245 10.42 -21.98 21.55
CA ILE A 245 10.74 -21.63 20.16
C ILE A 245 12.25 -21.41 20.06
N ALA A 246 12.90 -22.21 19.23
CA ALA A 246 14.32 -22.10 18.94
C ALA A 246 14.56 -21.10 17.80
N PHE A 247 15.52 -20.19 18.01
CA PHE A 247 15.93 -19.19 17.05
C PHE A 247 17.38 -19.41 16.62
N VAL A 248 17.64 -19.40 15.32
CA VAL A 248 18.99 -19.55 14.75
C VAL A 248 19.19 -18.54 13.63
N TRP A 249 20.14 -17.65 13.80
CA TRP A 249 20.56 -16.72 12.75
C TRP A 249 21.41 -17.43 11.71
N ASP A 250 21.22 -17.11 10.43
CA ASP A 250 21.92 -17.76 9.31
C ASP A 250 23.39 -17.36 9.13
N GLY A 251 23.93 -16.53 10.03
CA GLY A 251 25.33 -16.10 10.04
C GLY A 251 25.65 -14.93 9.12
N LYS A 252 24.67 -14.31 8.47
CA LYS A 252 24.89 -13.07 7.70
C LYS A 252 25.21 -11.89 8.63
N ALA A 253 25.75 -10.80 8.08
CA ALA A 253 25.87 -9.57 8.86
C ALA A 253 24.46 -9.07 9.28
N PRO A 254 24.28 -8.47 10.47
CA PRO A 254 22.96 -8.03 10.95
C PRO A 254 22.26 -7.00 10.05
N ASN A 255 23.06 -6.20 9.34
CA ASN A 255 22.59 -5.21 8.38
C ASN A 255 22.32 -5.79 6.98
N ASN A 256 22.56 -7.08 6.77
CA ASN A 256 22.31 -7.74 5.50
C ASN A 256 20.82 -8.03 5.34
N VAL A 257 20.20 -7.36 4.36
CA VAL A 257 18.77 -7.50 4.04
C VAL A 257 18.35 -8.89 3.60
N THR A 258 19.30 -9.74 3.19
CA THR A 258 19.06 -11.14 2.80
C THR A 258 19.20 -12.12 3.96
N GLY A 259 19.72 -11.67 5.12
CA GLY A 259 19.81 -12.51 6.31
C GLY A 259 18.44 -12.97 6.81
N ARG A 260 18.39 -14.16 7.39
CA ARG A 260 17.18 -14.78 7.93
C ARG A 260 17.39 -15.33 9.32
N MET A 261 16.40 -15.07 10.17
CA MET A 261 16.25 -15.74 11.46
C MET A 261 15.42 -17.00 11.26
N GLN A 262 16.00 -18.17 11.44
CA GLN A 262 15.25 -19.42 11.49
C GLN A 262 14.50 -19.48 12.82
N LEU A 263 13.22 -19.83 12.77
CA LEU A 263 12.41 -20.11 13.95
C LEU A 263 11.87 -21.53 13.84
N SER A 264 11.93 -22.27 14.92
CA SER A 264 11.39 -23.62 14.98
C SER A 264 10.77 -23.93 16.33
N LEU A 265 9.59 -24.52 16.29
CA LEU A 265 8.94 -25.14 17.42
C LEU A 265 9.01 -26.65 17.18
N ALA A 266 9.77 -27.34 18.02
CA ALA A 266 9.76 -28.80 18.05
C ALA A 266 8.36 -29.29 18.43
N LYS A 267 8.05 -30.54 18.09
CA LYS A 267 6.75 -31.15 18.37
C LYS A 267 6.38 -31.01 19.84
N THR A 268 5.37 -30.19 20.12
CA THR A 268 4.99 -29.74 21.47
C THR A 268 3.53 -30.09 21.72
N ALA A 269 3.23 -30.70 22.86
CA ALA A 269 1.88 -31.02 23.27
C ALA A 269 1.12 -29.77 23.74
N VAL A 270 -0.14 -29.67 23.31
CA VAL A 270 -1.05 -28.59 23.68
C VAL A 270 -2.31 -29.21 24.31
N SER A 271 -2.21 -29.52 25.61
CA SER A 271 -3.22 -30.29 26.33
C SER A 271 -4.62 -29.66 26.29
N GLY A 272 -4.73 -28.33 26.32
CA GLY A 272 -6.03 -27.64 26.31
C GLY A 272 -6.85 -27.83 25.03
N VAL A 273 -6.23 -28.29 23.94
CA VAL A 273 -6.89 -28.56 22.65
C VAL A 273 -6.59 -29.97 22.12
N ASN A 274 -6.02 -30.86 22.95
CA ASN A 274 -5.76 -32.27 22.64
C ASN A 274 -5.03 -32.50 21.31
N LEU A 275 -3.99 -31.71 21.03
CA LEU A 275 -3.15 -31.85 19.84
C LEU A 275 -1.66 -31.73 20.17
N GLN A 276 -0.82 -32.14 19.23
CA GLN A 276 0.59 -31.71 19.20
C GLN A 276 0.85 -30.84 17.98
N LEU A 277 1.75 -29.89 18.13
CA LEU A 277 2.02 -28.83 17.16
C LEU A 277 3.53 -28.70 16.95
N ALA A 278 3.94 -28.50 15.70
CA ALA A 278 5.30 -28.10 15.35
C ALA A 278 5.23 -27.10 14.21
N PHE A 279 6.20 -26.18 14.17
CA PHE A 279 6.36 -25.30 13.03
C PHE A 279 7.83 -25.01 12.75
N SER A 280 8.14 -24.66 11.51
CA SER A 280 9.44 -24.13 11.11
C SER A 280 9.28 -23.09 10.01
N GLY A 281 10.06 -22.01 10.10
CA GLY A 281 10.03 -20.93 9.14
C GLY A 281 11.29 -20.08 9.18
N LYS A 282 11.40 -19.17 8.21
CA LYS A 282 12.49 -18.21 8.09
C LYS A 282 11.92 -16.81 8.14
N ALA A 283 12.23 -16.08 9.21
CA ALA A 283 11.85 -14.70 9.36
C ALA A 283 12.91 -13.76 8.78
N ARG A 284 12.45 -12.64 8.25
CA ARG A 284 13.25 -11.49 7.87
C ARG A 284 12.95 -10.33 8.82
N PHE A 285 13.94 -9.49 9.07
CA PHE A 285 13.70 -8.20 9.71
C PHE A 285 12.96 -7.25 8.75
N ILE A 286 12.05 -6.44 9.28
CA ILE A 286 11.32 -5.40 8.56
C ILE A 286 11.36 -4.12 9.40
N ASP A 287 11.75 -2.98 8.81
CA ASP A 287 11.92 -1.71 9.52
C ASP A 287 10.64 -0.85 9.54
N VAL A 288 9.48 -1.47 9.33
CA VAL A 288 8.18 -0.79 9.29
C VAL A 288 7.23 -1.45 10.28
N LEU A 289 6.82 -0.67 11.28
CA LEU A 289 5.66 -0.97 12.11
C LEU A 289 4.42 -0.32 11.48
N THR A 290 3.38 -1.12 11.26
CA THR A 290 2.09 -0.63 10.75
C THR A 290 1.41 0.27 11.78
N GLN A 291 0.38 1.03 11.39
CA GLN A 291 -0.32 1.90 12.33
C GLN A 291 -1.01 1.09 13.44
N ASN A 292 -1.60 -0.05 13.09
CA ASN A 292 -2.17 -0.96 14.07
C ASN A 292 -1.11 -1.50 15.05
N GLU A 293 0.07 -1.87 14.56
CA GLU A 293 1.19 -2.30 15.41
C GLU A 293 1.66 -1.17 16.34
N LYS A 294 1.76 0.08 15.84
CA LYS A 294 2.07 1.25 16.67
C LYS A 294 1.05 1.49 17.79
N THR A 295 -0.23 1.24 17.53
CA THR A 295 -1.28 1.35 18.56
C THR A 295 -1.12 0.28 19.65
N ILE A 296 -0.74 -0.94 19.28
CA ILE A 296 -0.62 -2.06 20.22
C ILE A 296 0.69 -2.00 21.02
N TYR A 297 1.79 -1.58 20.39
CA TYR A 297 3.16 -1.71 20.90
C TYR A 297 3.85 -0.36 21.18
N GLY A 298 3.18 0.77 20.91
CA GLY A 298 3.69 2.12 21.09
C GLY A 298 4.41 2.69 19.87
N GLN A 299 4.56 4.01 19.83
CA GLN A 299 5.30 4.72 18.77
C GLN A 299 6.83 4.54 18.92
N GLY A 300 7.54 4.63 17.80
CA GLY A 300 9.01 4.62 17.74
C GLY A 300 9.63 3.25 17.42
N ASN A 301 10.59 3.26 16.48
CA ASN A 301 11.43 2.12 16.10
C ASN A 301 12.81 2.16 16.79
N THR A 302 13.11 3.17 17.61
CA THR A 302 14.46 3.35 18.17
C THR A 302 14.89 2.19 19.06
N ASP A 303 13.95 1.55 19.74
CA ASP A 303 14.16 0.44 20.68
C ASP A 303 13.51 -0.88 20.20
N LYS A 304 12.94 -0.91 18.99
CA LYS A 304 12.16 -2.05 18.48
C LYS A 304 12.67 -2.52 17.14
N THR A 305 12.50 -3.81 16.90
CA THR A 305 12.63 -4.40 15.56
C THR A 305 11.55 -5.45 15.35
N LYS A 306 11.14 -5.61 14.10
CA LYS A 306 10.10 -6.55 13.69
C LYS A 306 10.71 -7.67 12.87
N LEU A 307 10.35 -8.90 13.22
CA LEU A 307 10.60 -10.12 12.47
C LEU A 307 9.29 -10.60 11.86
N LYS A 308 9.31 -10.91 10.57
CA LYS A 308 8.18 -11.51 9.86
C LYS A 308 8.64 -12.75 9.11
N ALA A 309 7.93 -13.84 9.26
CA ALA A 309 8.05 -15.02 8.40
C ALA A 309 6.72 -15.26 7.70
N ALA A 310 6.77 -15.40 6.38
CA ALA A 310 5.71 -16.00 5.61
C ALA A 310 6.05 -17.48 5.36
N GLU A 311 5.08 -18.24 4.87
CA GLU A 311 5.25 -19.63 4.46
C GLU A 311 5.76 -20.58 5.56
N VAL A 312 5.38 -20.31 6.81
CA VAL A 312 5.78 -21.11 7.96
C VAL A 312 5.09 -22.47 7.87
N THR A 313 5.88 -23.51 7.67
CA THR A 313 5.38 -24.89 7.61
C THR A 313 4.97 -25.33 8.99
N THR A 314 3.72 -25.77 9.11
CA THR A 314 3.10 -26.15 10.37
C THR A 314 2.39 -27.46 10.23
N THR A 315 2.62 -28.34 11.19
CA THR A 315 1.98 -29.66 11.24
C THR A 315 1.28 -29.82 12.58
N LEU A 316 0.06 -30.35 12.51
CA LEU A 316 -0.76 -30.72 13.65
C LEU A 316 -0.87 -32.23 13.71
N TRP A 317 -0.70 -32.78 14.90
CA TRP A 317 -0.95 -34.18 15.20
C TRP A 317 -2.05 -34.32 16.24
N ASP A 318 -2.60 -35.51 16.33
CA ASP A 318 -3.47 -35.91 17.43
C ASP A 318 -2.76 -35.77 18.79
N ALA A 319 -3.51 -35.92 19.89
CA ALA A 319 -2.97 -35.79 21.24
C ALA A 319 -1.77 -36.74 21.50
N THR A 320 -1.80 -37.94 20.90
CA THR A 320 -0.71 -38.92 21.06
C THR A 320 0.54 -38.57 20.25
N GLY A 321 0.40 -37.71 19.24
CA GLY A 321 1.47 -37.35 18.33
C GLY A 321 1.76 -38.44 17.29
N THR A 322 0.94 -39.48 17.16
CA THR A 322 1.20 -40.58 16.23
C THR A 322 0.59 -40.32 14.87
N GLN A 323 -0.57 -39.66 14.82
CA GLN A 323 -1.29 -39.39 13.58
C GLN A 323 -1.17 -37.91 13.19
N THR A 324 -0.67 -37.64 11.99
CA THR A 324 -0.74 -36.29 11.40
C THR A 324 -2.19 -35.98 11.04
N LEU A 325 -2.72 -34.88 11.59
CA LEU A 325 -4.07 -34.39 11.28
C LEU A 325 -4.05 -33.51 10.03
N LYS A 326 -3.17 -32.49 10.02
CA LYS A 326 -3.06 -31.51 8.94
C LYS A 326 -1.66 -30.93 8.87
N THR A 327 -1.24 -30.56 7.66
CA THR A 327 -0.04 -29.76 7.41
C THR A 327 -0.38 -28.61 6.49
N SER A 328 0.18 -27.43 6.76
CA SER A 328 0.05 -26.26 5.89
C SER A 328 1.36 -25.48 5.88
N ALA A 329 1.73 -25.00 4.69
CA ALA A 329 2.85 -24.09 4.50
C ALA A 329 2.39 -22.62 4.38
N LYS A 330 1.20 -22.29 4.90
CA LYS A 330 0.65 -20.91 4.86
C LYS A 330 0.59 -20.25 6.23
N GLY A 331 1.43 -20.70 7.16
CA GLY A 331 1.60 -20.02 8.45
C GLY A 331 2.31 -18.68 8.26
N GLU A 332 1.88 -17.68 9.02
CA GLU A 332 2.54 -16.38 9.12
C GLU A 332 2.94 -16.14 10.56
N VAL A 333 4.19 -15.73 10.77
CA VAL A 333 4.69 -15.28 12.07
C VAL A 333 5.01 -13.80 12.00
N ARG A 334 4.56 -13.06 13.00
CA ARG A 334 5.01 -11.69 13.26
C ARG A 334 5.48 -11.60 14.70
N MET A 335 6.66 -11.04 14.88
CA MET A 335 7.29 -10.91 16.17
C MET A 335 7.90 -9.51 16.29
N ILE A 336 7.56 -8.81 17.36
CA ILE A 336 8.12 -7.49 17.66
C ILE A 336 8.98 -7.64 18.89
N VAL A 337 10.26 -7.32 18.76
CA VAL A 337 11.25 -7.39 19.82
C VAL A 337 11.54 -5.98 20.30
N ASN A 338 11.33 -5.73 21.59
CA ASN A 338 11.82 -4.54 22.25
C ASN A 338 13.17 -4.89 22.90
N VAL A 339 14.26 -4.36 22.33
CA VAL A 339 15.61 -4.74 22.71
C VAL A 339 16.05 -4.14 24.05
N GLU A 340 15.54 -2.95 24.40
CA GLU A 340 15.84 -2.29 25.67
C GLU A 340 15.12 -2.96 26.85
N LYS A 341 13.82 -3.21 26.69
CA LYS A 341 12.99 -3.85 27.73
C LYS A 341 13.19 -5.37 27.79
N LYS A 342 13.84 -5.97 26.79
CA LYS A 342 14.06 -7.42 26.67
C LYS A 342 12.75 -8.20 26.72
N ILE A 343 11.77 -7.71 25.97
CA ILE A 343 10.45 -8.34 25.82
C ILE A 343 10.12 -8.51 24.34
N THR A 344 9.25 -9.47 24.05
CA THR A 344 8.74 -9.70 22.71
C THR A 344 7.23 -9.89 22.71
N SER A 345 6.59 -9.44 21.64
CA SER A 345 5.23 -9.86 21.31
C SER A 345 5.28 -10.77 20.10
N PHE A 346 4.57 -11.88 20.16
CA PHE A 346 4.58 -12.93 19.15
C PHE A 346 3.15 -13.18 18.68
N SER A 347 2.96 -13.23 17.37
CA SER A 347 1.71 -13.66 16.76
C SER A 347 2.01 -14.66 15.66
N TYR A 348 1.20 -15.71 15.62
CA TYR A 348 1.19 -16.69 14.56
C TYR A 348 -0.25 -16.85 14.07
N LEU A 349 -0.42 -16.91 12.75
CA LEU A 349 -1.70 -17.14 12.11
C LEU A 349 -1.54 -18.20 11.01
N ASN A 350 -2.40 -19.20 11.02
CA ASN A 350 -2.59 -20.07 9.88
C ASN A 350 -4.09 -20.26 9.63
N LYS A 351 -4.59 -19.58 8.60
CA LYS A 351 -6.02 -19.57 8.25
C LYS A 351 -6.50 -20.95 7.76
N GLU A 352 -5.66 -21.71 7.05
CA GLU A 352 -6.03 -23.05 6.56
C GLU A 352 -6.20 -24.06 7.69
N LEU A 353 -5.37 -23.93 8.72
CA LEU A 353 -5.46 -24.77 9.91
C LEU A 353 -6.47 -24.26 10.92
N GLY A 354 -6.97 -23.01 10.78
CA GLY A 354 -7.79 -22.37 11.81
C GLY A 354 -7.03 -22.21 13.13
N LEU A 355 -5.70 -22.01 13.06
CA LEU A 355 -4.79 -21.91 14.20
C LEU A 355 -4.32 -20.47 14.37
N THR A 356 -4.48 -19.94 15.58
CA THR A 356 -3.86 -18.67 15.99
C THR A 356 -3.09 -18.84 17.29
N ILE A 357 -1.96 -18.17 17.40
CA ILE A 357 -1.18 -18.10 18.64
C ILE A 357 -0.83 -16.64 18.87
N TYR A 358 -1.05 -16.16 20.09
CA TYR A 358 -0.78 -14.78 20.44
C TYR A 358 -0.16 -14.66 21.83
N ALA A 359 0.93 -13.90 21.92
CA ALA A 359 1.60 -13.53 23.14
C ALA A 359 1.95 -12.04 23.08
N LYS A 360 1.69 -11.31 24.17
CA LYS A 360 2.02 -9.90 24.30
C LYS A 360 3.06 -9.72 25.41
N GLU A 361 4.12 -8.99 25.09
CA GLU A 361 5.13 -8.53 26.06
C GLU A 361 5.70 -9.64 26.97
N VAL A 362 6.12 -10.76 26.36
CA VAL A 362 6.78 -11.86 27.05
C VAL A 362 8.26 -11.56 27.19
N ALA A 363 8.82 -11.79 28.38
CA ALA A 363 10.25 -11.63 28.63
C ALA A 363 11.08 -12.61 27.79
N ILE A 364 12.16 -12.10 27.20
CA ILE A 364 13.17 -12.89 26.47
C ILE A 364 14.53 -12.72 27.14
N ARG A 365 15.37 -13.74 27.02
CA ARG A 365 16.69 -13.79 27.68
C ARG A 365 17.75 -14.29 26.70
N PRO A 366 18.95 -13.69 26.67
CA PRO A 366 20.06 -14.18 25.85
C PRO A 366 20.38 -15.65 26.07
#